data_AF-A0A1M5SIA9-F1
#
_entry.id   AF-A0A1M5SIA9-F1
#
_cell.length_a   1.000
_cell.length_b   1.000
_cell.length_c   1.000
_cell.angle_alpha   90.00
_cell.angle_beta   90.00
_cell.angle_gamma   90.00
#
_symmetry.space_group_name_H-M   'P 1'
#
loop_
_entity.id
_entity.type
_entity.pdbx_description
1 polymer ?
#
loop_
_entity_poly.entity_id
_entity_poly.type
_entity_poly.pdbx_seq_one_letter_code
_entity_poly.pdbx_strand_id
1 'polypeptide(L)' 'MISQSILRKKSIKFLEYMGIYPDDCETEEELDEYIDTLSILEFEAEENGGLIYEFDDESYIVINFIDGEYLIAPVE' A
#
# COMPACT_ATOMS: atom_id res chain seq x y z
N MET A 1 7.15 5.38 -14.76
CA MET A 1 7.53 5.41 -13.33
C MET A 1 6.34 5.92 -12.56
N ILE A 2 5.84 5.13 -11.62
CA ILE A 2 4.80 5.57 -10.68
C ILE A 2 5.32 6.74 -9.83
N SER A 3 4.45 7.69 -9.49
CA SER A 3 4.82 8.77 -8.58
C SER A 3 5.03 8.21 -7.18
N GLN A 4 6.10 8.64 -6.49
CA GLN A 4 6.31 8.31 -5.08
C GLN A 4 5.09 8.66 -4.21
N SER A 5 4.32 9.69 -4.59
CA SER A 5 3.08 10.04 -3.89
C SER A 5 1.99 8.98 -4.04
N ILE A 6 1.87 8.33 -5.21
CA ILE A 6 0.88 7.27 -5.43
C ILE A 6 1.29 6.01 -4.67
N LEU A 7 2.58 5.65 -4.72
CA LEU A 7 3.12 4.54 -3.93
C LEU A 7 2.84 4.75 -2.45
N ARG A 8 3.21 5.92 -1.91
CA ARG A 8 2.99 6.26 -0.51
C ARG A 8 1.52 6.11 -0.10
N LYS A 9 0.59 6.62 -0.91
CA LYS A 9 -0.85 6.51 -0.63
C LYS A 9 -1.35 5.06 -0.62
N LYS A 10 -0.94 4.24 -1.59
CA LYS A 10 -1.31 2.82 -1.63
C LYS A 10 -0.72 2.05 -0.45
N SER A 11 0.53 2.34 -0.06
CA SER A 11 1.18 1.73 1.10
C SER A 11 0.47 2.06 2.40
N ILE A 12 0.08 3.32 2.60
CA ILE A 12 -0.71 3.72 3.77
C ILE A 12 -2.02 2.93 3.84
N LYS A 13 -2.74 2.82 2.72
CA LYS A 13 -4.02 2.10 2.68
C LYS A 13 -3.86 0.62 2.95
N PHE A 14 -2.77 0.02 2.49
CA PHE A 14 -2.42 -1.35 2.83
C PHE A 14 -2.17 -1.52 4.33
N LEU A 15 -1.35 -0.64 4.92
CA LEU A 15 -1.07 -0.66 6.37
C LEU A 15 -2.35 -0.51 7.20
N GLU A 16 -3.25 0.41 6.83
CA GLU A 16 -4.55 0.59 7.49
C GLU A 16 -5.37 -0.70 7.45
N TYR A 17 -5.37 -1.41 6.32
CA TYR A 17 -6.05 -2.72 6.19
C TYR A 17 -5.43 -3.79 7.10
N MET A 18 -4.10 -3.74 7.30
CA MET A 18 -3.38 -4.60 8.25
C MET A 18 -3.56 -4.18 9.72
N GLY A 19 -4.24 -3.06 9.98
CA GLY A 19 -4.50 -2.53 11.31
C GLY A 19 -3.43 -1.58 11.85
N ILE A 20 -2.55 -1.05 10.99
CA ILE A 20 -1.55 -0.04 11.31
C ILE A 20 -2.04 1.30 10.74
N TYR A 21 -2.51 2.21 11.58
CA TYR A 21 -3.05 3.50 11.15
C TYR A 21 -2.02 4.62 11.28
N PRO A 22 -1.98 5.59 10.35
CA PRO A 22 -1.10 6.77 10.46
C PRO A 22 -1.28 7.54 11.77
N ASP A 23 -2.50 7.59 12.30
CA ASP A 23 -2.83 8.29 13.55
C ASP A 23 -2.26 7.59 14.79
N ASP A 24 -1.87 6.31 14.68
CA ASP A 24 -1.23 5.53 15.75
C ASP A 24 0.30 5.75 15.80
N CYS A 25 0.89 6.33 14.75
CA CYS A 25 2.32 6.66 14.71
C CYS A 25 2.58 8.00 15.43
N GLU A 26 3.65 8.07 16.23
CA GLU A 26 4.04 9.31 16.91
C GLU A 26 4.62 10.34 15.94
N THR A 27 5.18 9.87 14.81
CA THR A 27 5.83 10.72 13.80
C THR A 27 5.58 10.24 12.36
N GLU A 28 5.75 11.15 11.39
CA GLU A 28 5.74 10.76 9.96
C GLU A 28 6.90 9.82 9.60
N GLU A 29 8.04 9.93 10.30
CA GLU A 29 9.23 9.09 10.08
C GLU A 29 8.95 7.63 10.44
N GLU A 30 8.27 7.38 11.56
CA GLU A 30 7.83 6.04 11.97
C GLU A 30 6.87 5.41 10.94
N LEU A 31 5.94 6.19 10.38
CA LEU A 31 5.06 5.71 9.31
C LEU A 31 5.86 5.36 8.04
N ASP A 32 6.87 6.14 7.72
CA ASP A 32 7.72 5.89 6.56
C ASP A 32 8.59 4.63 6.77
N GLU A 33 9.07 4.37 7.99
CA GLU A 33 9.74 3.12 8.34
C GLU A 33 8.84 1.90 8.09
N TYR A 34 7.57 1.94 8.49
CA TYR A 34 6.62 0.85 8.18
C TYR A 34 6.46 0.64 6.68
N ILE A 35 6.34 1.71 5.91
CA ILE A 35 6.20 1.63 4.45
C ILE A 35 7.46 1.02 3.82
N ASP A 36 8.64 1.39 4.31
CA ASP A 36 9.92 0.86 3.83
C ASP A 36 10.09 -0.64 4.13
N THR A 37 9.39 -1.18 5.15
CA THR A 37 9.38 -2.63 5.42
C THR A 37 8.48 -3.44 4.48
N LEU A 38 7.61 -2.79 3.70
CA LEU A 38 6.69 -3.50 2.81
C LEU A 38 7.43 -4.07 1.59
N SER A 39 7.33 -5.38 1.42
CA SER A 39 7.83 -6.07 0.23
C SER A 39 6.88 -5.87 -0.94
N ILE A 40 7.32 -5.19 -1.99
CA ILE A 40 6.52 -5.00 -3.21
C ILE A 40 6.97 -6.04 -4.25
N LEU A 41 6.04 -6.91 -4.65
CA LEU A 41 6.29 -8.01 -5.58
C LEU A 41 6.15 -7.57 -7.04
N GLU A 42 5.11 -6.79 -7.34
CA GLU A 42 4.81 -6.40 -8.71
C GLU A 42 4.26 -4.98 -8.80
N PHE A 43 4.72 -4.27 -9.83
CA PHE A 43 4.33 -2.91 -10.16
C PHE A 43 3.64 -2.87 -11.53
N GLU A 44 2.45 -3.45 -11.67
CA GLU A 44 1.56 -3.18 -12.80
C GLU A 44 0.53 -2.10 -12.42
N ALA A 45 1.06 -0.91 -12.10
CA ALA A 45 0.27 0.20 -11.59
C ALA A 45 0.39 1.45 -12.49
N GLU A 46 -0.37 1.50 -13.59
CA GLU A 46 -0.84 2.79 -14.11
C GLU A 46 -1.65 3.53 -13.02
N GLU A 47 -2.11 4.76 -13.27
CA GLU A 47 -2.80 5.58 -12.25
C GLU A 47 -4.04 4.90 -11.63
N ASN A 48 -4.59 3.86 -12.29
CA ASN A 48 -5.67 3.00 -11.81
C ASN A 48 -5.27 1.51 -11.70
N GLY A 49 -3.98 1.19 -11.81
CA GLY A 49 -3.47 -0.19 -11.75
C GLY A 49 -3.20 -0.67 -10.33
N GLY A 50 -2.89 -1.96 -10.21
CA GLY A 50 -2.72 -2.66 -8.94
C GLY A 50 -1.26 -2.65 -8.47
N LEU A 51 -1.08 -2.52 -7.15
CA LEU A 51 0.21 -2.71 -6.50
C LEU A 51 0.14 -3.97 -5.65
N ILE A 52 1.06 -4.91 -5.85
CA ILE A 52 1.05 -6.18 -5.12
C ILE A 52 2.11 -6.15 -4.01
N TYR A 53 1.65 -6.33 -2.78
CA TYR A 53 2.48 -6.48 -1.59
C TYR A 53 2.57 -7.94 -1.16
N GLU A 54 3.69 -8.32 -0.56
CA GLU A 54 3.85 -9.58 0.16
C GLU A 54 3.87 -9.30 1.67
N PHE A 55 3.07 -10.04 2.43
CA PHE A 55 3.06 -9.99 3.88
C PHE A 55 2.71 -11.37 4.44
N ASP A 56 3.54 -11.88 5.36
CA ASP A 56 3.35 -13.19 6.02
C ASP A 56 3.13 -14.37 5.04
N ASP A 57 3.96 -14.45 4.00
CA ASP A 57 3.86 -15.43 2.90
C ASP A 57 2.55 -15.36 2.08
N GLU A 58 1.73 -14.32 2.26
CA GLU A 58 0.54 -14.04 1.47
C GLU A 58 0.74 -12.79 0.59
N SER A 59 0.10 -12.80 -0.58
CA SER A 59 0.15 -11.67 -1.51
C SER A 59 -1.16 -10.90 -1.50
N TYR A 60 -1.07 -9.56 -1.57
CA TYR A 60 -2.22 -8.67 -1.53
C TYR A 60 -2.14 -7.61 -2.63
N ILE A 61 -3.24 -7.41 -3.36
CA ILE A 61 -3.35 -6.35 -4.37
C ILE A 61 -4.03 -5.12 -3.80
N VAL A 62 -3.47 -3.94 -4.11
CA VAL A 62 -4.01 -2.63 -3.75
C VAL A 62 -4.32 -1.82 -5.00
N ILE A 63 -5.61 -1.63 -5.28
CA ILE A 63 -6.12 -0.88 -6.42
C ILE A 63 -6.75 0.41 -5.91
N ASN A 64 -6.47 1.54 -6.57
CA ASN A 64 -7.18 2.79 -6.30
C ASN A 64 -8.16 3.05 -7.45
N PHE A 65 -9.37 3.45 -7.11
CA PHE A 65 -10.40 3.82 -8.07
C PHE A 65 -10.39 5.35 -8.32
N ILE A 66 -11.06 5.77 -9.39
CA ILE A 66 -11.11 7.19 -9.81
C ILE A 66 -11.86 8.06 -8.80
N ASP A 67 -12.77 7.47 -8.02
CA ASP A 67 -13.51 8.14 -6.94
C ASP A 67 -12.70 8.30 -5.63
N GLY A 68 -11.48 7.77 -5.58
CA GLY A 68 -10.60 7.83 -4.42
C GLY A 68 -10.76 6.66 -3.44
N GLU A 69 -11.64 5.69 -3.72
CA GLU A 69 -11.73 4.46 -2.94
C GLU A 69 -10.59 3.49 -3.27
N TYR A 70 -10.35 2.54 -2.36
CA TYR A 70 -9.32 1.52 -2.49
C TYR A 70 -9.94 0.13 -2.38
N LEU A 71 -9.55 -0.78 -3.28
CA LEU A 71 -9.75 -2.22 -3.12
C LEU A 71 -8.45 -2.84 -2.62
N ILE A 72 -8.57 -3.63 -1.55
CA ILE A 72 -7.48 -4.43 -0.99
C ILE A 72 -8.00 -5.85 -0.90
N ALA A 73 -7.29 -6.79 -1.53
CA ALA A 73 -7.71 -8.20 -1.58
C ALA A 73 -6.49 -9.13 -1.64
N PRO A 74 -6.58 -10.34 -1.06
CA PRO A 74 -5.56 -11.36 -1.24
C PRO A 74 -5.53 -11.86 -2.70
N VAL A 75 -4.36 -12.27 -3.17
CA VAL A 75 -4.13 -12.83 -4.51
C VAL A 75 -3.29 -14.12 -4.42
N GLU A 76 -3.60 -15.11 -5.26
CA GLU A 76 -2.91 -16.42 -5.38
C GLU A 76 -1.86 -16.43 -6.50
#